data_AF-A0A811RFF3-F1
#
_entry.id   AF-A0A811RFF3-F1
#
_cell.length_a   1.000
_cell.length_b   1.000
_cell.length_c   1.000
_cell.angle_alpha   90.00
_cell.angle_beta   90.00
_cell.angle_gamma   90.00
#
_symmetry.space_group_name_H-M   'P 1'
#
loop_
_entity.id
_entity.type
_entity.pdbx_description
1 polymer ?
#
loop_
_entity_poly.entity_id
_entity_poly.type
_entity_poly.pdbx_seq_one_letter_code
_entity_poly.pdbx_strand_id
1 'polypeptide(L)'
;MAARSIAASRRLLLILTTTTVMMALLAGTTSAQLSTGFYSTSCPGLDSAVKQAVQSAIDGEKRMSVTNITRSTRVGTDRYGWHENDLIKLICKGDNEMPQMYMHVFLGAHTIGQARCTNFRDHIYNETKDIDDAFASTRKSDCPSTSGTGDNNLAPLDLQTPTVFENDYYKNLVSKKGLLHSDQELFNGGATDALVQSYVSSQSAFFADFVTGMIKMGDITPLTGSAGEIRKNCRRIN
;
A
#
# COMPACT_ATOMS: atom_id res chain seq x y z
N MET A 1 58.05 21.50 42.09
CA MET A 1 56.79 20.75 42.31
C MET A 1 55.66 21.11 41.34
N ALA A 2 55.53 22.36 40.88
CA ALA A 2 54.42 22.79 40.01
C ALA A 2 54.33 22.09 38.62
N ALA A 3 55.45 21.79 37.96
CA ALA A 3 55.44 21.17 36.62
C ALA A 3 54.91 19.73 36.59
N ARG A 4 55.06 18.96 37.69
CA ARG A 4 54.53 17.59 37.80
C ARG A 4 53.01 17.57 37.98
N SER A 5 52.45 18.60 38.61
CA SER A 5 51.00 18.76 38.83
C SER A 5 50.27 19.11 37.53
N ILE A 6 50.84 19.98 36.69
CA ILE A 6 50.28 20.36 35.39
C ILE A 6 50.29 19.17 34.41
N ALA A 7 51.34 18.36 34.42
CA ALA A 7 51.42 17.16 33.59
C ALA A 7 50.39 16.08 34.00
N ALA A 8 50.14 15.91 35.30
CA ALA A 8 49.12 15.00 35.81
C ALA A 8 47.70 15.47 35.46
N SER A 9 47.43 16.78 35.59
CA SER A 9 46.15 17.38 35.20
C SER A 9 45.87 17.24 33.70
N ARG A 10 46.88 17.47 32.84
CA ARG A 10 46.75 17.26 31.39
C ARG A 10 46.51 15.80 31.02
N ARG A 11 47.19 14.85 31.67
CA ARG A 11 46.96 13.41 31.46
C ARG A 11 45.56 12.98 31.90
N LEU A 12 45.07 13.49 33.03
CA LEU A 12 43.72 13.20 33.52
C LEU A 12 42.64 13.77 32.58
N LEU A 13 42.84 14.98 32.06
CA LEU A 13 41.93 15.61 31.11
C LEU A 13 41.90 14.84 29.77
N LEU A 14 43.06 14.41 29.26
CA LEU A 14 43.16 13.55 28.08
C LEU A 14 42.40 12.23 28.28
N ILE A 15 42.60 11.54 29.40
CA ILE A 15 41.90 10.28 29.70
C ILE A 15 40.38 10.50 29.75
N LEU A 16 39.89 11.54 30.44
CA LEU A 16 38.47 11.86 30.54
C LEU A 16 37.83 12.19 29.18
N THR A 17 38.55 12.91 28.32
CA THR A 17 38.07 13.24 26.97
C THR A 17 38.06 12.00 26.06
N THR A 18 39.04 11.11 26.17
CA THR A 18 39.08 9.88 25.37
C THR A 18 38.00 8.88 25.78
N THR A 19 37.69 8.76 27.09
CA THR A 19 36.66 7.83 27.57
C THR A 19 35.25 8.31 27.24
N THR A 20 34.99 9.62 27.31
CA THR A 20 33.68 10.19 26.94
C THR A 20 33.41 10.07 25.43
N VAL A 21 34.42 10.27 24.58
CA VAL A 21 34.31 10.06 23.12
C VAL A 21 34.07 8.58 22.77
N MET A 22 34.74 7.65 23.45
CA MET A 22 34.57 6.21 23.23
C MET A 22 33.19 5.70 23.68
N MET A 23 32.61 6.29 24.74
CA MET A 23 31.26 5.96 25.20
C MET A 23 30.17 6.52 24.27
N ALA A 24 30.42 7.69 23.63
CA ALA A 24 29.55 8.24 22.60
C ALA A 24 29.59 7.43 21.28
N LEU A 25 30.73 6.82 20.95
CA LEU A 25 30.89 5.93 19.78
C LEU A 25 30.25 4.54 19.97
N LEU A 26 29.98 4.14 21.21
CA LEU A 26 29.29 2.88 21.57
C LEU A 26 27.78 3.05 21.78
N ALA A 27 27.25 4.28 21.69
CA ALA A 27 25.83 4.53 21.59
C ALA A 27 25.36 4.09 20.19
N GLY A 28 25.22 2.78 20.00
CA GLY A 28 24.62 2.21 18.81
C GLY A 28 23.26 2.84 18.58
N THR A 29 23.02 3.37 17.39
CA THR A 29 21.69 3.79 16.97
C THR A 29 20.80 2.56 16.92
N THR A 30 19.96 2.34 17.93
CA THR A 30 18.95 1.29 17.89
C THR A 30 17.91 1.72 16.85
N SER A 31 18.01 1.19 15.64
CA SER A 31 16.87 1.23 14.71
C SER A 31 15.82 0.28 15.27
N ALA A 32 14.75 0.83 15.83
CA ALA A 32 13.60 0.01 16.22
C ALA A 32 12.89 -0.42 14.92
N GLN A 33 13.19 -1.65 14.49
CA GLN A 33 12.54 -2.30 13.36
C GLN A 33 11.26 -3.00 13.83
N LEU A 34 10.28 -3.09 12.93
CA LEU A 34 9.08 -3.88 13.18
C LEU A 34 9.45 -5.37 13.29
N SER A 35 8.74 -6.11 14.15
CA SER A 35 8.99 -7.53 14.34
C SER A 35 7.69 -8.33 14.33
N THR A 36 7.74 -9.50 13.67
CA THR A 36 6.64 -10.47 13.73
C THR A 36 6.51 -10.97 15.17
N GLY A 37 5.29 -10.93 15.71
CA GLY A 37 5.04 -11.38 17.08
C GLY A 37 5.46 -10.38 18.16
N PHE A 38 5.63 -9.08 17.83
CA PHE A 38 5.93 -8.01 18.80
C PHE A 38 5.01 -8.07 20.05
N TYR A 39 3.73 -8.36 19.86
CA TYR A 39 2.74 -8.46 20.93
C TYR A 39 2.60 -9.85 21.57
N SER A 40 3.40 -10.84 21.16
CA SER A 40 3.27 -12.23 21.63
C SER A 40 3.34 -12.39 23.15
N THR A 41 4.13 -11.55 23.83
CA THR A 41 4.25 -11.56 25.31
C THR A 41 3.24 -10.62 25.98
N SER A 42 3.05 -9.40 25.46
CA SER A 42 2.23 -8.38 26.10
C SER A 42 0.72 -8.54 25.85
N CYS A 43 0.35 -9.16 24.73
CA CYS A 43 -1.04 -9.43 24.36
C CYS A 43 -1.13 -10.75 23.57
N PRO A 44 -0.97 -11.91 24.24
CA PRO A 44 -1.13 -13.20 23.60
C PRO A 44 -2.55 -13.34 23.00
N GLY A 45 -2.63 -13.74 21.73
CA GLY A 45 -3.91 -13.90 21.03
C GLY A 45 -4.41 -12.65 20.27
N LEU A 46 -3.62 -11.57 20.20
CA LEU A 46 -3.96 -10.40 19.38
C LEU A 46 -4.25 -10.79 17.93
N ASP A 47 -3.35 -11.54 17.29
CA ASP A 47 -3.48 -11.88 15.87
C ASP A 47 -4.73 -12.74 15.59
N SER A 48 -5.07 -13.67 16.48
CA SER A 48 -6.28 -14.49 16.34
C SER A 48 -7.55 -13.67 16.55
N ALA A 49 -7.55 -12.75 17.53
CA ALA A 49 -8.67 -11.84 17.75
C ALA A 49 -8.91 -10.91 16.55
N VAL A 50 -7.84 -10.32 16.00
CA VAL A 50 -7.91 -9.47 14.80
C VAL A 50 -8.42 -10.30 13.61
N LYS A 51 -7.86 -11.49 13.37
CA LYS A 51 -8.29 -12.37 12.28
C LYS A 51 -9.78 -12.73 12.39
N GLN A 52 -10.25 -13.08 13.58
CA GLN A 52 -11.65 -13.42 13.80
C GLN A 52 -12.57 -12.22 13.54
N ALA A 53 -12.23 -11.04 14.07
CA ALA A 53 -13.02 -9.83 13.85
C ALA A 53 -13.08 -9.43 12.37
N VAL A 54 -11.96 -9.54 11.64
CA VAL A 54 -11.90 -9.30 10.20
C VAL A 54 -12.74 -10.32 9.44
N GLN A 55 -12.65 -11.61 9.78
CA GLN A 55 -13.43 -12.66 9.13
C GLN A 55 -14.94 -12.45 9.35
N SER A 56 -15.36 -12.16 10.58
CA SER A 56 -16.77 -11.86 10.87
C SER A 56 -17.29 -10.64 10.10
N ALA A 57 -16.46 -9.61 9.91
CA ALA A 57 -16.83 -8.45 9.09
C ALA A 57 -16.97 -8.81 7.60
N ILE A 58 -16.07 -9.65 7.07
CA ILE A 58 -16.13 -10.13 5.68
C ILE A 58 -17.34 -11.03 5.46
N ASP A 59 -17.67 -11.89 6.42
CA ASP A 59 -18.83 -12.79 6.35
C ASP A 59 -20.15 -12.00 6.36
N GLY A 60 -20.18 -10.83 7.03
CA GLY A 60 -21.33 -9.93 7.04
C GLY A 60 -21.48 -9.08 5.77
N GLU A 61 -20.36 -8.68 5.15
CA GLU A 61 -20.33 -7.95 3.88
C GLU A 61 -18.98 -8.23 3.17
N LYS A 62 -19.02 -8.99 2.07
CA LYS A 62 -17.80 -9.43 1.37
C LYS A 62 -16.93 -8.27 0.89
N ARG A 63 -17.51 -7.11 0.60
CA ARG A 63 -16.80 -5.87 0.21
C ARG A 63 -15.98 -5.24 1.34
N MET A 64 -16.14 -5.71 2.58
CA MET A 64 -15.32 -5.26 3.71
C MET A 64 -13.84 -5.61 3.53
N SER A 65 -13.53 -6.72 2.84
CA SER A 65 -12.15 -7.11 2.50
C SER A 65 -11.42 -5.99 1.74
N VAL A 66 -12.03 -5.49 0.67
CA VAL A 66 -11.54 -4.39 -0.17
C VAL A 66 -11.43 -3.11 0.64
N THR A 67 -12.46 -2.79 1.42
CA THR A 67 -12.48 -1.58 2.26
C THR A 67 -11.31 -1.57 3.24
N ASN A 68 -10.97 -2.71 3.82
CA ASN A 68 -9.83 -2.84 4.73
C ASN A 68 -8.49 -2.68 3.98
N ILE A 69 -8.34 -3.28 2.80
CA ILE A 69 -7.15 -3.11 1.95
C ILE A 69 -6.99 -1.64 1.55
N THR A 70 -8.03 -1.00 1.01
CA THR A 70 -8.01 0.41 0.60
C THR A 70 -7.77 1.37 1.76
N ARG A 71 -8.20 1.03 2.98
CA ARG A 71 -7.86 1.83 4.19
C ARG A 71 -6.39 1.68 4.54
N SER A 72 -5.84 0.47 4.45
CA SER A 72 -4.42 0.22 4.71
C SER A 72 -3.51 0.96 3.72
N THR A 73 -3.84 0.91 2.42
CA THR A 73 -3.09 1.63 1.39
C THR A 73 -3.17 3.14 1.57
N ARG A 74 -4.34 3.69 1.94
CA ARG A 74 -4.50 5.13 2.22
C ARG A 74 -3.66 5.63 3.38
N VAL A 75 -3.56 4.86 4.48
CA VAL A 75 -2.69 5.25 5.61
C VAL A 75 -1.22 5.36 5.18
N GLY A 76 -0.79 4.52 4.24
CA GLY A 76 0.53 4.63 3.61
C GLY A 76 0.66 5.89 2.74
N THR A 77 -0.31 6.16 1.87
CA THR A 77 -0.23 7.27 0.90
C THR A 77 -0.45 8.65 1.53
N ASP A 78 -1.33 8.78 2.54
CA ASP A 78 -1.65 10.06 3.20
C ASP A 78 -0.41 10.64 3.90
N ARG A 79 0.51 9.78 4.36
CA ARG A 79 1.80 10.22 4.94
C ARG A 79 2.76 10.86 3.93
N TYR A 80 2.52 10.66 2.64
CA TYR A 80 3.29 11.25 1.56
C TYR A 80 2.50 12.29 0.74
N GLY A 81 1.21 12.52 1.07
CA GLY A 81 0.40 13.58 0.47
C GLY A 81 -0.08 13.34 -0.97
N TRP A 82 -0.31 12.09 -1.37
CA TRP A 82 -0.67 11.74 -2.76
C TRP A 82 -2.18 11.87 -3.09
N HIS A 83 -2.50 12.33 -4.31
CA HIS A 83 -3.84 12.32 -4.91
C HIS A 83 -3.97 11.31 -6.06
N GLU A 84 -5.20 10.87 -6.35
CA GLU A 84 -5.52 9.85 -7.37
C GLU A 84 -5.05 10.21 -8.79
N ASN A 85 -5.03 11.49 -9.15
CA ASN A 85 -4.50 11.98 -10.44
C ASN A 85 -2.96 11.96 -10.55
N ASP A 86 -2.24 11.66 -9.46
CA ASP A 86 -0.79 11.53 -9.46
C ASP A 86 -0.32 10.06 -9.66
N LEU A 87 -1.26 9.10 -9.71
CA LEU A 87 -0.97 7.68 -9.97
C LEU A 87 -0.32 7.46 -11.36
N ILE A 88 -0.78 8.14 -12.41
CA ILE A 88 -0.20 8.06 -13.76
C ILE A 88 1.24 8.62 -13.78
N LYS A 89 1.49 9.71 -13.04
CA LYS A 89 2.85 10.27 -12.89
C LYS A 89 3.77 9.31 -12.16
N LEU A 90 3.26 8.51 -11.23
CA LEU A 90 3.99 7.51 -10.44
C LEU A 90 4.25 6.21 -11.20
N ILE A 91 3.32 5.77 -12.07
CA ILE A 91 3.53 4.65 -12.99
C ILE A 91 4.67 4.99 -13.98
N CYS A 92 4.81 6.27 -14.34
CA CYS A 92 5.74 6.73 -15.39
C CYS A 92 7.05 7.39 -14.90
N LYS A 93 7.15 7.93 -13.68
CA LYS A 93 8.38 8.61 -13.18
C LYS A 93 9.15 7.75 -12.18
N GLY A 94 10.26 7.17 -12.60
CA GLY A 94 11.23 6.39 -11.81
C GLY A 94 12.01 7.09 -10.68
N ASP A 95 11.36 7.79 -9.73
CA ASP A 95 12.02 8.34 -8.54
C ASP A 95 11.73 7.59 -7.21
N ASN A 96 12.71 7.62 -6.31
CA ASN A 96 13.12 6.56 -5.35
C ASN A 96 12.43 6.48 -3.96
N GLU A 97 11.17 6.85 -3.78
CA GLU A 97 10.59 6.87 -2.40
C GLU A 97 9.44 5.89 -2.13
N MET A 98 8.95 5.23 -3.17
CA MET A 98 8.30 3.92 -3.12
C MET A 98 8.97 3.09 -4.22
N PRO A 99 9.39 1.85 -4.01
CA PRO A 99 9.81 1.03 -5.14
C PRO A 99 8.57 0.87 -6.03
N GLN A 100 8.49 1.64 -7.12
CA GLN A 100 7.32 1.75 -8.01
C GLN A 100 6.81 0.41 -8.50
N MET A 101 7.69 -0.58 -8.51
CA MET A 101 7.38 -2.00 -8.61
C MET A 101 6.09 -2.39 -7.85
N TYR A 102 5.85 -1.85 -6.64
CA TYR A 102 4.74 -2.27 -5.80
C TYR A 102 3.39 -1.61 -6.13
N MET A 103 3.36 -0.45 -6.78
CA MET A 103 2.09 0.19 -7.13
C MET A 103 1.26 -0.68 -8.09
N HIS A 104 1.92 -1.24 -9.11
CA HIS A 104 1.30 -2.16 -10.06
C HIS A 104 0.73 -3.42 -9.38
N VAL A 105 1.41 -3.88 -8.32
CA VAL A 105 0.98 -5.03 -7.53
C VAL A 105 -0.23 -4.69 -6.66
N PHE A 106 -0.29 -3.49 -6.08
CA PHE A 106 -1.42 -3.07 -5.24
C PHE A 106 -2.69 -2.84 -6.03
N LEU A 107 -2.59 -2.43 -7.30
CA LEU A 107 -3.73 -2.38 -8.21
C LEU A 107 -4.32 -3.78 -8.46
N GLY A 108 -3.52 -4.84 -8.30
CA GLY A 108 -4.02 -6.22 -8.22
C GLY A 108 -5.06 -6.47 -7.13
N ALA A 109 -5.17 -5.62 -6.11
CA ALA A 109 -6.26 -5.69 -5.12
C ALA A 109 -7.64 -5.41 -5.73
N HIS A 110 -7.71 -4.80 -6.91
CA HIS A 110 -8.94 -4.59 -7.66
C HIS A 110 -9.54 -5.89 -8.24
N THR A 111 -8.92 -7.06 -8.03
CA THR A 111 -9.58 -8.36 -8.24
C THR A 111 -10.85 -8.54 -7.37
N ILE A 112 -10.96 -7.78 -6.28
CA ILE A 112 -12.16 -7.76 -5.43
C ILE A 112 -12.74 -6.35 -5.34
N GLY A 113 -14.07 -6.27 -5.24
CA GLY A 113 -14.78 -5.03 -4.95
C GLY A 113 -15.47 -4.37 -6.13
N GLN A 114 -15.87 -3.11 -5.90
CA GLN A 114 -16.66 -2.33 -6.83
C GLN A 114 -16.24 -0.87 -6.78
N ALA A 115 -16.25 -0.21 -7.93
CA ALA A 115 -16.07 1.23 -8.04
C ALA A 115 -17.40 1.93 -8.32
N ARG A 116 -17.47 3.21 -7.93
CA ARG A 116 -18.60 4.08 -8.27
C ARG A 116 -18.45 4.61 -9.70
N CYS A 117 -19.57 4.85 -10.36
CA CYS A 117 -19.64 5.43 -11.70
C CYS A 117 -18.80 6.70 -11.86
N THR A 118 -18.71 7.56 -10.83
CA THR A 118 -17.84 8.75 -10.84
C THR A 118 -16.37 8.45 -11.13
N ASN A 119 -15.88 7.25 -10.81
CA ASN A 119 -14.47 6.90 -10.90
C ASN A 119 -14.10 6.27 -12.26
N PHE A 120 -15.07 5.81 -13.04
CA PHE A 120 -14.83 5.15 -14.34
C PHE A 120 -15.61 5.77 -15.50
N ARG A 121 -16.47 6.77 -15.25
CA ARG A 121 -17.28 7.42 -16.28
C ARG A 121 -16.43 7.95 -17.43
N ASP A 122 -15.37 8.69 -17.12
CA ASP A 122 -14.54 9.30 -18.16
C ASP A 122 -13.86 8.23 -19.03
N HIS A 123 -13.36 7.16 -18.40
CA HIS A 123 -12.75 6.02 -19.09
C HIS A 123 -13.73 5.36 -20.09
N ILE A 124 -14.93 5.00 -19.63
CA ILE A 124 -15.89 4.28 -20.50
C ILE A 124 -16.43 5.15 -21.65
N TYR A 125 -16.50 6.47 -21.49
CA TYR A 125 -17.05 7.38 -22.50
C TYR A 125 -16.00 7.98 -23.44
N ASN A 126 -14.79 8.26 -22.97
CA ASN A 126 -13.82 9.09 -23.69
C ASN A 126 -12.57 8.32 -24.17
N GLU A 127 -12.29 7.12 -23.64
CA GLU A 127 -11.05 6.38 -23.90
C GLU A 127 -11.26 5.16 -24.80
N THR A 128 -11.92 5.36 -25.94
CA THR A 128 -12.41 4.28 -26.83
C THR A 128 -11.31 3.42 -27.49
N LYS A 129 -10.03 3.73 -27.29
CA LYS A 129 -8.91 2.93 -27.81
C LYS A 129 -8.43 1.89 -26.83
N ASP A 130 -8.59 2.14 -25.54
CA ASP A 130 -7.95 1.37 -24.48
C ASP A 130 -8.96 0.52 -23.71
N ILE A 131 -10.25 0.65 -24.02
CA ILE A 131 -11.34 -0.17 -23.49
C ILE A 131 -12.04 -0.98 -24.58
N ASP A 132 -12.44 -2.22 -24.25
CA ASP A 132 -13.29 -3.05 -25.10
C ASP A 132 -14.69 -2.43 -25.28
N ASP A 133 -15.13 -2.27 -26.52
CA ASP A 133 -16.38 -1.56 -26.85
C ASP A 133 -17.62 -2.21 -26.24
N ALA A 134 -17.68 -3.54 -26.21
CA ALA A 134 -18.80 -4.29 -25.65
C ALA A 134 -18.82 -4.15 -24.11
N PHE A 135 -17.66 -4.21 -23.48
CA PHE A 135 -17.50 -3.96 -22.06
C PHE A 135 -17.90 -2.52 -21.70
N ALA A 136 -17.40 -1.52 -22.42
CA ALA A 136 -17.78 -0.12 -22.22
C ALA A 136 -19.29 0.08 -22.36
N SER A 137 -19.90 -0.52 -23.39
CA SER A 137 -21.36 -0.47 -23.60
C SER A 137 -22.13 -1.09 -22.43
N THR A 138 -21.64 -2.19 -21.87
CA THR A 138 -22.22 -2.83 -20.68
C THR A 138 -22.11 -1.93 -19.45
N ARG A 139 -21.01 -1.19 -19.28
CA ARG A 139 -20.85 -0.25 -18.15
C ARG A 139 -21.73 0.99 -18.32
N LYS A 140 -21.93 1.47 -19.55
CA LYS A 140 -22.77 2.63 -19.88
C LYS A 140 -24.25 2.43 -19.56
N SER A 141 -24.76 1.20 -19.53
CA SER A 141 -26.18 0.95 -19.17
C SER A 141 -26.50 1.43 -17.76
N ASP A 142 -25.54 1.29 -16.84
CA ASP A 142 -25.72 1.55 -15.42
C ASP A 142 -24.91 2.79 -14.96
N CYS A 143 -24.19 3.45 -15.87
CA CYS A 143 -23.40 4.65 -15.58
C CYS A 143 -23.69 5.72 -16.65
N PRO A 144 -24.68 6.60 -16.42
CA PRO A 144 -25.03 7.66 -17.37
C PRO A 144 -23.88 8.63 -17.63
N SER A 145 -23.82 9.17 -18.86
CA SER A 145 -22.81 10.15 -19.27
C SER A 145 -22.91 11.47 -18.49
N THR A 146 -24.11 11.85 -18.07
CA THR A 146 -24.34 13.09 -17.34
C THR A 146 -23.93 12.95 -15.88
N SER A 147 -22.92 13.73 -15.46
CA SER A 147 -22.53 13.85 -14.05
C SER A 147 -23.71 14.28 -13.17
N GLY A 148 -23.78 13.75 -11.95
CA GLY A 148 -24.91 13.94 -11.04
C GLY A 148 -26.03 12.90 -11.21
N THR A 149 -26.03 12.12 -12.29
CA THR A 149 -26.99 11.03 -12.52
C THR A 149 -26.28 9.69 -12.44
N GLY A 150 -26.76 8.79 -11.56
CA GLY A 150 -26.16 7.46 -11.41
C GLY A 150 -24.75 7.45 -10.79
N ASP A 151 -24.29 8.57 -10.22
CA ASP A 151 -22.94 8.71 -9.61
C ASP A 151 -22.63 7.68 -8.51
N ASN A 152 -23.66 7.12 -7.87
CA ASN A 152 -23.52 6.11 -6.82
C ASN A 152 -23.67 4.68 -7.36
N ASN A 153 -23.98 4.50 -8.64
CA ASN A 153 -24.09 3.19 -9.24
C ASN A 153 -22.72 2.51 -9.20
N LEU A 154 -22.75 1.22 -8.86
CA LEU A 154 -21.56 0.43 -8.60
C LEU A 154 -21.34 -0.56 -9.73
N ALA A 155 -20.09 -0.66 -10.17
CA ALA A 155 -19.66 -1.71 -11.08
C ALA A 155 -18.52 -2.51 -10.43
N PRO A 156 -18.52 -3.85 -10.56
CA PRO A 156 -17.42 -4.66 -10.06
C PRO A 156 -16.12 -4.34 -10.80
N LEU A 157 -15.02 -4.28 -10.04
CA LEU A 157 -13.67 -4.06 -10.56
C LEU A 157 -13.14 -5.30 -11.31
N ASP A 158 -13.56 -6.50 -10.87
CA ASP A 158 -13.33 -7.77 -11.55
C ASP A 158 -14.65 -8.35 -12.07
N LEU A 159 -14.69 -8.70 -13.35
CA LEU A 159 -15.89 -9.19 -14.01
C LEU A 159 -16.19 -10.66 -13.70
N GLN A 160 -15.16 -11.44 -13.37
CA GLN A 160 -15.28 -12.88 -13.24
C GLN A 160 -15.56 -13.25 -11.78
N THR A 161 -14.75 -12.71 -10.87
CA THR A 161 -14.69 -13.15 -9.48
C THR A 161 -14.65 -11.97 -8.49
N PRO A 162 -15.67 -11.09 -8.47
CA PRO A 162 -15.64 -9.81 -7.72
C PRO A 162 -15.51 -9.92 -6.19
N THR A 163 -15.57 -11.15 -5.64
CA THR A 163 -15.41 -11.43 -4.22
C THR A 163 -14.34 -12.48 -3.91
N VAL A 164 -13.55 -12.91 -4.89
CA VAL A 164 -12.46 -13.88 -4.72
C VAL A 164 -11.16 -13.19 -5.07
N PHE A 165 -10.15 -13.32 -4.21
CA PHE A 165 -8.87 -12.70 -4.45
C PHE A 165 -8.02 -13.62 -5.36
N GLU A 166 -8.01 -13.36 -6.67
CA GLU A 166 -7.36 -14.20 -7.68
C GLU A 166 -6.64 -13.33 -8.74
N ASN A 167 -6.17 -13.94 -9.83
CA ASN A 167 -5.47 -13.23 -10.90
C ASN A 167 -6.36 -12.82 -12.09
N ASP A 168 -7.68 -13.00 -12.00
CA ASP A 168 -8.64 -12.67 -13.07
C ASP A 168 -8.64 -11.18 -13.43
N TYR A 169 -8.36 -10.31 -12.46
CA TYR A 169 -8.08 -8.89 -12.67
C TYR A 169 -7.11 -8.66 -13.83
N TYR A 170 -5.95 -9.34 -13.83
CA TYR A 170 -4.95 -9.16 -14.88
C TYR A 170 -5.40 -9.72 -16.23
N LYS A 171 -6.22 -10.78 -16.23
CA LYS A 171 -6.82 -11.31 -17.47
C LYS A 171 -7.80 -10.32 -18.09
N ASN A 172 -8.51 -9.56 -17.26
CA ASN A 172 -9.38 -8.47 -17.71
C ASN A 172 -8.54 -7.38 -18.40
N LEU A 173 -7.39 -6.98 -17.85
CA LEU A 173 -6.52 -5.95 -18.45
C LEU A 173 -6.04 -6.31 -19.85
N VAL A 174 -5.58 -7.56 -20.04
CA VAL A 174 -5.13 -8.07 -21.35
C VAL A 174 -6.28 -8.09 -22.37
N SER A 175 -7.52 -8.20 -21.90
CA SER A 175 -8.72 -8.15 -22.73
C SER A 175 -9.29 -6.74 -22.90
N LYS A 176 -8.57 -5.69 -22.47
CA LYS A 176 -9.05 -4.28 -22.45
C LYS A 176 -10.32 -4.07 -21.61
N LYS A 177 -10.44 -4.82 -20.51
CA LYS A 177 -11.58 -4.82 -19.59
C LYS A 177 -11.23 -4.31 -18.20
N GLY A 178 -10.16 -3.51 -18.06
CA GLY A 178 -9.93 -2.72 -16.85
C GLY A 178 -11.07 -1.72 -16.63
N LEU A 179 -11.59 -1.61 -15.41
CA LEU A 179 -12.71 -0.70 -15.14
C LEU A 179 -12.24 0.75 -15.04
N LEU A 180 -11.19 1.00 -14.27
CA LEU A 180 -10.63 2.34 -14.08
C LEU A 180 -9.59 2.63 -15.16
N HIS A 181 -9.42 3.90 -15.52
CA HIS A 181 -8.33 4.34 -16.40
C HIS A 181 -6.97 3.85 -15.87
N SER A 182 -6.71 4.03 -14.57
CA SER A 182 -5.48 3.59 -13.92
C SER A 182 -5.23 2.09 -13.98
N ASP A 183 -6.30 1.28 -14.09
CA ASP A 183 -6.15 -0.17 -14.25
C ASP A 183 -5.64 -0.49 -15.65
N GLN A 184 -6.21 0.15 -16.66
CA GLN A 184 -5.91 -0.15 -18.04
C GLN A 184 -4.53 0.37 -18.47
N GLU A 185 -4.04 1.43 -17.84
CA GLU A 185 -2.66 1.93 -18.00
C GLU A 185 -1.59 0.90 -17.61
N LEU A 186 -1.92 -0.11 -16.79
CA LEU A 186 -0.99 -1.21 -16.48
C LEU A 186 -0.69 -2.10 -17.70
N PHE A 187 -1.59 -2.13 -18.68
CA PHE A 187 -1.46 -2.95 -19.88
C PHE A 187 -1.90 -2.14 -21.10
N ASN A 188 -1.06 -1.18 -21.49
CA ASN A 188 -1.31 -0.26 -22.60
C ASN A 188 -0.06 -0.07 -23.50
N GLY A 189 0.79 -1.11 -23.64
CA GLY A 189 2.02 -1.06 -24.43
C GLY A 189 3.21 -0.48 -23.68
N GLY A 190 3.18 -0.50 -22.35
CA GLY A 190 4.15 0.14 -21.47
C GLY A 190 5.17 -0.83 -20.86
N ALA A 191 5.97 -0.30 -19.92
CA ALA A 191 6.98 -1.09 -19.19
C ALA A 191 6.39 -2.16 -18.26
N THR A 192 5.11 -2.06 -17.94
CA THR A 192 4.38 -2.92 -17.00
C THR A 192 3.74 -4.14 -17.68
N ASP A 193 3.62 -4.13 -19.01
CA ASP A 193 2.93 -5.18 -19.76
C ASP A 193 3.52 -6.58 -19.49
N ALA A 194 4.85 -6.69 -19.44
CA ALA A 194 5.52 -7.96 -19.16
C ALA A 194 5.21 -8.50 -17.76
N LEU A 195 5.08 -7.61 -16.76
CA LEU A 195 4.70 -7.97 -15.40
C LEU A 195 3.25 -8.46 -15.35
N VAL A 196 2.33 -7.73 -15.98
CA VAL A 196 0.92 -8.13 -16.08
C VAL A 196 0.79 -9.52 -16.72
N GLN A 197 1.51 -9.80 -17.81
CA GLN A 197 1.51 -11.11 -18.46
C GLN A 197 2.05 -12.23 -17.56
N SER A 198 3.04 -11.92 -16.72
CA SER A 198 3.56 -12.88 -15.73
C SER A 198 2.49 -13.27 -14.70
N TYR A 199 1.67 -12.31 -14.26
CA TYR A 199 0.58 -12.55 -13.32
C TYR A 199 -0.61 -13.26 -13.94
N VAL A 200 -0.93 -12.96 -15.20
CA VAL A 200 -1.90 -13.75 -15.98
C VAL A 200 -1.50 -15.23 -16.02
N SER A 201 -0.21 -15.49 -16.23
CA SER A 201 0.33 -16.85 -16.35
C SER A 201 0.51 -17.56 -15.00
N SER A 202 0.65 -16.81 -13.91
CA SER A 202 0.97 -17.37 -12.59
C SER A 202 0.30 -16.60 -11.45
N GLN A 203 -0.80 -17.15 -10.92
CA GLN A 203 -1.45 -16.64 -9.71
C GLN A 203 -0.53 -16.69 -8.48
N SER A 204 0.35 -17.69 -8.39
CA SER A 204 1.28 -17.79 -7.27
C SER A 204 2.36 -16.70 -7.30
N ALA A 205 2.81 -16.30 -8.48
CA ALA A 205 3.72 -15.16 -8.64
C ALA A 205 3.03 -13.86 -8.19
N PHE A 206 1.78 -13.64 -8.63
CA PHE A 206 0.98 -12.51 -8.17
C PHE A 206 0.86 -12.48 -6.64
N PHE A 207 0.47 -13.59 -6.01
CA PHE A 207 0.29 -13.64 -4.56
C PHE A 207 1.61 -13.40 -3.81
N ALA A 208 2.71 -13.96 -4.28
CA ALA A 208 4.03 -13.76 -3.66
C ALA A 208 4.45 -12.29 -3.68
N ASP A 209 4.29 -11.64 -4.83
CA ASP A 209 4.60 -10.22 -4.97
C ASP A 209 3.63 -9.34 -4.19
N PHE A 210 2.34 -9.70 -4.15
CA PHE A 210 1.32 -8.98 -3.39
C PHE A 210 1.60 -8.99 -1.89
N VAL A 211 1.94 -10.15 -1.32
CA VAL A 211 2.34 -10.26 0.09
C VAL A 211 3.60 -9.43 0.35
N THR A 212 4.60 -9.53 -0.52
CA THR A 212 5.84 -8.76 -0.40
C THR A 212 5.59 -7.26 -0.45
N GLY A 213 4.72 -6.81 -1.35
CA GLY A 213 4.30 -5.42 -1.44
C GLY A 213 3.60 -4.96 -0.17
N MET A 214 2.61 -5.71 0.31
CA MET A 214 1.85 -5.35 1.51
C MET A 214 2.73 -5.23 2.75
N ILE A 215 3.74 -6.09 2.91
CA ILE A 215 4.74 -5.99 3.98
C ILE A 215 5.55 -4.70 3.84
N LYS A 216 6.12 -4.44 2.66
CA LYS A 216 6.92 -3.23 2.43
C LYS A 216 6.13 -1.94 2.60
N MET A 217 4.86 -1.94 2.23
CA MET A 217 3.96 -0.81 2.47
C MET A 217 3.68 -0.62 3.97
N GLY A 218 3.55 -1.70 4.75
CA GLY A 218 3.44 -1.64 6.20
C GLY A 218 4.68 -1.03 6.88
N ASP A 219 5.85 -1.21 6.26
CA ASP A 219 7.15 -0.72 6.74
C ASP A 219 7.45 0.73 6.32
N ILE A 220 6.50 1.41 5.67
CA ILE A 220 6.60 2.83 5.32
C ILE A 220 6.65 3.67 6.60
N THR A 221 7.84 4.20 6.90
CA THR A 221 8.12 5.22 7.95
C THR A 221 7.42 5.01 9.30
N PRO A 222 7.33 3.80 9.89
CA PRO A 222 6.58 3.57 11.12
C PRO A 222 7.15 4.39 12.30
N LEU A 223 6.26 4.89 13.17
CA LEU A 223 6.67 5.39 14.48
C LEU A 223 6.98 4.19 15.37
N THR A 224 8.20 4.14 15.92
CA THR A 224 8.68 3.01 16.72
C THR A 224 9.32 3.48 18.02
N GLY A 225 9.54 2.55 18.96
CA GLY A 225 10.05 2.87 20.29
C GLY A 225 9.06 3.73 21.09
N SER A 226 9.51 4.89 21.55
CA SER A 226 8.70 5.85 22.30
C SER A 226 8.10 6.96 21.43
N ALA A 227 8.28 6.91 20.10
CA ALA A 227 7.69 7.89 19.19
C ALA A 227 6.19 7.61 19.01
N GLY A 228 5.34 8.62 19.24
CA GLY A 228 3.89 8.50 19.11
C GLY A 228 3.21 7.96 20.37
N GLU A 229 2.08 7.26 20.19
CA GLU A 229 1.27 6.72 21.29
C GLU A 229 0.46 5.48 20.88
N ILE A 230 0.06 4.68 21.87
CA ILE A 230 -0.95 3.64 21.67
C ILE A 230 -2.32 4.26 21.99
N ARG A 231 -3.14 4.48 20.95
CA ARG A 231 -4.48 5.08 21.09
C ARG A 231 -5.46 4.11 21.74
N LYS A 232 -6.22 4.59 22.72
CA LYS A 232 -7.35 3.84 23.31
C LYS A 232 -8.58 3.83 22.40
N ASN A 233 -8.70 4.85 21.55
CA ASN A 233 -9.74 4.97 20.54
C ASN A 233 -9.10 5.40 19.22
N CYS A 234 -9.11 4.55 18.20
CA CYS A 234 -8.43 4.82 16.92
C CYS A 234 -8.89 6.11 16.21
N ARG A 235 -10.06 6.66 16.57
CA ARG A 235 -10.65 7.85 15.95
C ARG A 235 -10.16 9.17 16.54
N ARG A 236 -9.43 9.17 17.66
CA ARG A 236 -8.98 10.39 18.36
C ARG A 236 -7.60 10.19 19.00
N ILE A 237 -6.85 11.28 19.14
CA ILE A 237 -5.62 11.32 19.95
C ILE A 237 -6.02 11.17 21.43
N ASN A 238 -5.16 10.56 22.25
CA ASN A 238 -5.46 10.39 23.68
C ASN A 238 -5.50 11.71 24.45
#